data_AF-A0A9E3QTH6-F1
#
_entry.id   AF-A0A9E3QTH6-F1
#
_cell.length_a   1.000
_cell.length_b   1.000
_cell.length_c   1.000
_cell.angle_alpha   90.00
_cell.angle_beta   90.00
_cell.angle_gamma   90.00
#
_symmetry.space_group_name_H-M   'P 1'
#
loop_
_entity.id
_entity.type
_entity.pdbx_description
1 polymer ?
#
loop_
_entity_poly.entity_id
_entity_poly.type
_entity_poly.pdbx_seq_one_letter_code
_entity_poly.pdbx_strand_id
1 'polypeptide(L)' 'MSTRPAPRFPRLKGRLPPQLARCPGCGRHLFPTAKTCPFCAADVVKLGKAQQRAYLKAQAALVRLRRAVARG' A
#
# COMPACT_ATOMS: atom_id res chain seq x y z
N MET A 1 19.75 -34.63 -14.07
CA MET A 1 19.01 -33.72 -13.17
C MET A 1 19.94 -32.58 -12.78
N SER A 2 19.68 -31.36 -13.25
CA SER A 2 20.59 -30.21 -13.08
C SER A 2 20.38 -29.53 -11.72
N THR A 3 21.14 -29.94 -10.71
CA THR A 3 21.16 -29.33 -9.37
C THR A 3 22.02 -28.07 -9.36
N ARG A 4 21.62 -27.04 -10.11
CA ARG A 4 22.30 -25.73 -9.97
C ARG A 4 21.85 -25.10 -8.66
N PRO A 5 22.74 -24.85 -7.70
CA PRO A 5 22.37 -24.21 -6.44
C PRO A 5 21.88 -22.78 -6.71
N ALA A 6 20.88 -22.35 -5.96
CA ALA A 6 20.34 -20.99 -6.06
C ALA A 6 21.46 -19.95 -5.80
N PRO A 7 21.49 -18.84 -6.56
CA PRO A 7 22.49 -17.79 -6.37
C PRO A 7 22.39 -17.22 -4.95
N ARG A 8 23.51 -17.24 -4.22
CA ARG A 8 23.62 -16.65 -2.88
C ARG A 8 23.92 -15.16 -3.02
N PHE A 9 22.89 -14.33 -2.88
CA PHE A 9 23.08 -12.88 -2.82
C PHE A 9 23.73 -12.48 -1.49
N PRO A 10 24.77 -11.61 -1.48
CA PRO A 10 25.37 -11.11 -0.25
C PRO A 10 24.31 -10.43 0.64
N ARG A 11 24.25 -10.78 1.92
CA ARG A 11 23.43 -10.06 2.91
C ARG A 11 24.03 -8.67 3.12
N LEU A 12 23.57 -7.69 2.35
CA LEU A 12 23.88 -6.28 2.56
C LEU A 12 23.35 -5.86 3.94
N LYS A 13 24.26 -5.65 4.90
CA LYS A 13 23.92 -5.02 6.19
C LYS A 13 23.42 -3.59 5.89
N GLY A 14 22.17 -3.28 6.24
CA GLY A 14 21.69 -1.89 6.31
C GLY A 14 20.87 -1.34 5.13
N ARG A 15 20.40 -2.15 4.19
CA ARG A 15 19.33 -1.73 3.27
C ARG A 15 18.18 -2.71 3.34
N LEU A 16 17.29 -2.52 4.31
CA LEU A 16 15.97 -3.14 4.25
C LEU A 16 15.37 -2.69 2.89
N PRO A 17 15.01 -3.61 1.99
CA PRO A 17 14.41 -3.21 0.73
C PRO A 17 13.21 -2.30 1.04
N PRO A 18 13.08 -1.16 0.34
CA PRO A 18 11.97 -0.26 0.59
C PRO A 18 10.69 -1.06 0.47
N GLN A 19 9.87 -1.04 1.53
CA GLN A 19 8.59 -1.75 1.52
C GLN A 19 7.79 -1.24 0.33
N LEU A 20 7.48 -2.14 -0.62
CA LEU A 20 6.74 -1.75 -1.81
C LEU A 20 5.32 -1.36 -1.39
N ALA A 21 4.95 -0.12 -1.68
CA ALA A 21 3.60 0.36 -1.48
C ALA A 21 2.68 -0.24 -2.54
N ARG A 22 1.39 -0.44 -2.23
CA ARG A 22 0.40 -0.82 -3.25
C ARG A 22 -0.22 0.42 -3.86
N CYS A 23 -0.39 0.42 -5.19
CA CYS A 23 -1.15 1.44 -5.89
C CYS A 23 -2.61 1.45 -5.39
N PRO A 24 -3.16 2.59 -4.94
CA PRO A 24 -4.56 2.65 -4.53
C PRO A 24 -5.56 2.44 -5.68
N GLY A 25 -5.11 2.62 -6.93
CA GLY A 25 -5.95 2.47 -8.12
C GLY A 25 -6.01 1.02 -8.62
N CYS A 26 -4.85 0.41 -8.89
CA CYS A 26 -4.78 -0.93 -9.50
C CYS A 26 -4.30 -2.04 -8.56
N GLY A 27 -3.94 -1.72 -7.31
CA GLY A 27 -3.51 -2.69 -6.29
C GLY A 27 -2.10 -3.29 -6.49
N ARG A 28 -1.42 -3.01 -7.62
CA ARG A 28 -0.06 -3.52 -7.88
C ARG A 28 0.99 -2.87 -7.00
N HIS A 29 2.06 -3.61 -6.71
CA HIS A 29 3.19 -3.12 -5.92
C HIS A 29 4.02 -2.10 -6.71
N LEU A 30 4.42 -1.03 -6.02
CA LEU A 30 5.14 0.11 -6.54
C LEU A 30 6.27 0.47 -5.59
N PHE A 31 7.31 1.08 -6.14
CA PHE A 31 8.30 1.75 -5.30
C PHE A 31 7.64 2.92 -4.56
N PRO A 32 7.96 3.12 -3.27
CA PRO A 32 7.33 4.17 -2.46
C PRO A 32 7.63 5.59 -2.96
N THR A 33 8.68 5.76 -3.76
CA THR A 33 9.05 7.04 -4.39
C THR A 33 8.32 7.32 -5.71
N ALA A 34 7.55 6.37 -6.23
CA ALA A 34 6.84 6.53 -7.50
C ALA A 34 5.65 7.48 -7.35
N LYS A 35 5.68 8.60 -8.08
CA LYS A 35 4.56 9.57 -8.16
C LYS A 35 3.44 9.08 -9.07
N THR A 36 3.79 8.33 -10.11
CA THR A 36 2.85 7.81 -11.12
C THR A 36 2.95 6.30 -11.18
N CYS A 37 1.82 5.61 -11.29
CA CYS A 37 1.79 4.16 -11.41
C CYS A 37 2.14 3.76 -12.86
N PRO A 38 3.19 2.95 -13.12
CA PRO A 38 3.53 2.49 -14.45
C PRO A 38 2.53 1.47 -15.02
N PHE A 39 1.65 0.90 -14.19
CA PHE A 39 0.70 -0.12 -14.62
C PHE A 39 -0.67 0.42 -15.02
N CYS A 40 -1.13 1.50 -14.38
CA CYS A 40 -2.43 2.11 -14.67
C CYS A 40 -2.35 3.61 -15.00
N ALA A 41 -1.14 4.16 -15.12
CA ALA A 41 -0.87 5.57 -15.39
C ALA A 41 -1.45 6.57 -14.36
N ALA A 42 -2.04 6.10 -13.26
CA ALA A 42 -2.65 6.96 -12.27
C ALA A 42 -1.61 7.69 -11.40
N ASP A 43 -1.94 8.93 -11.02
CA ASP A 43 -1.19 9.71 -10.05
C ASP A 43 -1.39 9.13 -8.63
N VAL A 44 -0.34 8.50 -8.12
CA VAL A 44 -0.33 7.78 -6.84
C VAL A 44 -0.45 8.76 -5.66
N VAL A 45 0.10 9.97 -5.80
CA VAL A 45 0.04 11.00 -4.75
C VAL A 45 -1.39 11.52 -4.61
N LYS A 46 -2.05 11.81 -5.75
CA LYS A 46 -3.45 12.24 -5.77
C LYS A 46 -4.38 11.17 -5.21
N LEU A 47 -4.19 9.91 -5.63
CA LEU A 47 -4.97 8.78 -5.13
C LEU A 47 -4.73 8.52 -3.64
N GLY A 48 -3.49 8.61 -3.17
CA GLY A 48 -3.17 8.45 -1.75
C GLY A 48 -3.89 9.47 -0.86
N LYS A 49 -3.90 10.75 -1.26
CA LYS A 49 -4.66 11.80 -0.56
C LYS A 49 -6.17 11.52 -0.55
N ALA A 50 -6.71 11.06 -1.68
CA ALA A 50 -8.14 10.71 -1.77
C ALA A 50 -8.49 9.52 -0.85
N GLN A 51 -7.67 8.48 -0.87
CA GLN A 51 -7.83 7.30 -0.01
C GLN A 51 -7.76 7.67 1.48
N GLN A 52 -6.79 8.50 1.88
CA GLN A 52 -6.68 8.95 3.27
C GLN A 52 -7.93 9.71 3.73
N ARG A 53 -8.47 10.61 2.90
CA ARG A 53 -9.72 11.32 3.19
C ARG A 53 -10.90 10.36 3.31
N ALA A 54 -11.01 9.38 2.42
CA ALA A 54 -12.05 8.36 2.47
C ALA A 54 -11.96 7.52 3.75
N TYR A 55 -10.76 7.12 4.14
CA TYR A 55 -10.50 6.36 5.36
C TYR A 55 -10.96 7.13 6.61
N LEU A 56 -10.59 8.41 6.74
CA LEU A 56 -11.00 9.23 7.89
C LEU A 56 -12.52 9.40 7.96
N LYS A 57 -13.19 9.57 6.82
CA LYS A 57 -14.67 9.61 6.76
C LYS A 57 -15.29 8.28 7.19
N ALA A 58 -14.75 7.16 6.72
CA ALA A 58 -15.22 5.83 7.10
C ALA A 58 -15.04 5.57 8.60
N GLN A 59 -13.90 5.97 9.18
CA GLN A 59 -13.68 5.89 10.63
C GLN A 59 -14.71 6.72 11.41
N ALA A 60 -14.97 7.96 11.01
CA ALA A 60 -15.96 8.80 11.66
C ALA A 60 -17.38 8.20 11.56
N ALA A 61 -17.74 7.62 10.41
CA ALA A 61 -19.00 6.92 10.24
C ALA A 61 -19.10 5.70 11.16
N LEU A 62 -18.04 4.92 11.27
CA LEU A 62 -17.97 3.73 12.12
C LEU A 62 -18.14 4.09 13.62
N VAL A 63 -17.59 5.22 14.07
CA VAL A 63 -17.83 5.73 15.43
C VAL A 63 -19.31 6.05 15.66
N ARG A 64 -19.97 6.69 14.70
CA ARG A 64 -21.42 7.02 14.79
C ARG A 64 -22.26 5.74 14.83
N LEU A 65 -21.97 4.78 13.96
CA LEU A 65 -22.66 3.49 13.92
C LEU A 65 -22.51 2.75 15.25
N ARG A 66 -21.29 2.66 15.80
CA ARG A 66 -21.07 2.04 17.11
C ARG A 66 -21.89 2.68 18.23
N ARG A 67 -22.01 4.02 18.23
CA ARG A 67 -22.85 4.73 19.21
C ARG A 67 -24.34 4.47 19.02
N ALA A 68 -24.80 4.33 17.77
CA ALA A 68 -26.20 4.01 17.49
C ALA A 68 -26.54 2.59 17.96
N VAL A 69 -25.68 1.62 17.64
CA VAL A 69 -25.84 0.23 18.09
C VAL A 69 -25.80 0.13 19.62
N ALA A 70 -24.93 0.86 20.31
CA ALA A 70 -24.86 0.82 21.78
C ALA A 70 -26.07 1.45 22.50
N ARG A 71 -26.97 2.15 21.78
CA ARG A 71 -28.18 2.76 22.34
C ARG A 71 -29.46 1.98 22.05
N GLY A 72 -29.42 1.00 21.16
CA GLY A 72 -30.54 0.11 20.82
C GLY A 72 -30.39 -1.22 21.51
#